data_AF-A0A8C4NCF2-F1
#
_entry.id   AF-A0A8C4NCF2-F1
#
_cell.length_a   1.000
_cell.length_b   1.000
_cell.length_c   1.000
_cell.angle_alpha   90.00
_cell.angle_beta   90.00
_cell.angle_gamma   90.00
#
_symmetry.space_group_name_H-M   'P 1'
#
loop_
_entity.id
_entity.type
_entity.pdbx_description
1 polymer ?
#
loop_
_entity_poly.entity_id
_entity_poly.type
_entity_poly.pdbx_seq_one_letter_code
_entity_poly.pdbx_strand_id
1 'polypeptide(L)'
;MPLGETSDMIKIGLFSELGYTTVGDKYVSCFASKNKQMMTIGSKMRSGLQDGYFDSEFKRIFEGDIYVDHFRVRRRQRMEVAKKNISQAFLPPAPGKKSSVFISIGLYAILLKCPAFQLGVHPQMAFDCNPYKSDKPLRRLKLKCKEVKKKVVVPFKPSSPAKKSGGMKCGNFDVFPHYTADPYEAKVVKSVGVTPNVFLPTSAQNSRPVVSLVHLNVKR
;
A
#
# COMPACT_ATOMS: atom_id res chain seq x y z
N MET A 1 -74.19 95.40 10.60
CA MET A 1 -73.57 94.14 11.05
C MET A 1 -72.27 93.99 10.27
N PRO A 2 -71.08 93.94 10.90
CA PRO A 2 -69.88 93.61 10.15
C PRO A 2 -69.86 92.11 9.87
N LEU A 3 -69.69 91.73 8.60
CA LEU A 3 -69.38 90.36 8.18
C LEU A 3 -68.03 89.98 8.80
N GLY A 4 -68.06 89.07 9.77
CA GLY A 4 -66.86 88.60 10.46
C GLY A 4 -65.98 87.78 9.50
N GLU A 5 -64.79 88.27 9.21
CA GLU A 5 -63.75 87.47 8.57
C GLU A 5 -63.34 86.34 9.52
N THR A 6 -63.83 85.12 9.27
CA THR A 6 -63.35 83.93 9.97
C THR A 6 -61.95 83.62 9.45
N SER A 7 -60.94 83.58 10.32
CA SER A 7 -59.60 83.14 9.93
C SER A 7 -59.65 81.75 9.30
N ASP A 8 -58.80 81.48 8.30
CA ASP A 8 -58.80 80.20 7.60
C ASP A 8 -58.56 79.00 8.55
N MET A 9 -57.96 79.24 9.72
CA MET A 9 -57.83 78.27 10.80
C MET A 9 -59.19 77.81 11.36
N ILE A 10 -60.15 78.73 11.53
CA ILE A 10 -61.52 78.40 11.96
C ILE A 10 -62.25 77.59 10.88
N LYS A 11 -62.00 77.89 9.59
CA LYS A 11 -62.60 77.12 8.48
C LYS A 11 -62.08 75.68 8.40
N ILE A 12 -60.82 75.45 8.79
CA ILE A 12 -60.18 74.13 8.82
C ILE A 12 -60.46 73.40 10.15
N GLY A 13 -61.04 74.08 11.15
CA GLY A 13 -61.37 73.51 12.46
C GLY A 13 -60.18 73.49 13.44
N LEU A 14 -59.14 74.27 13.18
CA LEU A 14 -58.01 74.48 14.08
C LEU A 14 -58.27 75.76 14.90
N PHE A 15 -58.75 75.60 16.12
CA PHE A 15 -59.20 76.72 16.96
C PHE A 15 -58.04 77.43 17.71
N SER A 16 -56.87 76.79 17.79
CA SER A 16 -55.62 77.34 18.32
C SER A 16 -54.44 76.49 17.86
N GLU A 17 -53.29 77.09 17.56
CA GLU A 17 -52.06 76.34 17.29
C GLU A 17 -51.64 75.55 18.54
N LEU A 18 -51.52 74.23 18.43
CA LEU A 18 -50.98 73.40 19.51
C LEU A 18 -49.47 73.55 19.54
N GLY A 19 -48.91 73.86 20.71
CA GLY A 19 -47.46 73.88 20.90
C GLY A 19 -46.86 72.50 20.60
N TYR A 20 -45.97 72.43 19.62
CA TYR A 20 -45.25 71.21 19.29
C TYR A 20 -44.32 70.83 20.45
N THR A 21 -44.43 69.59 20.94
CA THR A 21 -43.66 69.10 22.09
C THR A 21 -42.18 68.85 21.78
N THR A 22 -41.75 68.98 20.53
CA THR A 22 -40.39 68.64 20.06
C THR A 22 -39.78 69.73 19.19
N VAL A 23 -39.94 71.01 19.57
CA VAL A 23 -39.27 72.13 18.89
C VAL A 23 -37.92 72.38 19.56
N GLY A 24 -36.85 71.96 18.90
CA GLY A 24 -35.48 72.15 19.41
C GLY A 24 -34.90 70.93 20.14
N ASP A 25 -35.65 69.84 20.27
CA ASP A 25 -35.12 68.57 20.77
C ASP A 25 -34.04 68.04 19.81
N LYS A 26 -32.83 67.86 20.34
CA LYS A 26 -31.71 67.33 19.56
C LYS A 26 -31.95 65.84 19.30
N TYR A 27 -32.05 65.49 18.02
CA TYR A 27 -32.13 64.09 17.61
C TYR A 27 -30.86 63.33 18.03
N VAL A 28 -31.01 62.28 18.85
CA VAL A 28 -29.90 61.40 19.21
C VAL A 28 -29.86 60.23 18.23
N SER A 29 -29.02 60.34 17.22
CA SER A 29 -28.74 59.22 16.30
C SER A 29 -27.97 58.12 17.03
N CYS A 30 -28.56 56.93 17.12
CA CYS A 30 -27.95 55.73 17.68
C CYS A 30 -26.90 55.16 16.71
N PHE A 31 -25.68 55.70 16.76
CA PHE A 31 -24.55 55.12 16.03
C PHE A 31 -24.02 53.87 16.74
N ALA A 32 -23.49 52.92 15.96
CA ALA A 32 -22.77 51.78 16.51
C ALA A 32 -21.64 52.27 17.42
N SER A 33 -21.61 51.77 18.66
CA SER A 33 -20.60 52.11 19.66
C SER A 33 -19.19 51.86 19.11
N LYS A 34 -18.22 52.71 19.48
CA LYS A 34 -16.78 52.57 19.16
C LYS A 34 -16.14 51.39 19.92
N ASN A 35 -16.68 50.20 19.72
CA ASN A 35 -16.25 48.95 20.32
C ASN A 35 -15.55 48.09 19.25
N LYS A 36 -14.87 47.03 19.69
CA LYS A 36 -14.08 46.16 18.83
C LYS A 36 -14.97 45.52 17.75
N GLN A 37 -14.65 45.75 16.47
CA GLN A 37 -15.36 45.17 15.32
C GLN A 37 -15.07 43.66 15.20
N MET A 38 -15.97 42.91 14.55
CA MET A 38 -15.71 41.51 14.19
C MET A 38 -14.47 41.40 13.30
N MET A 39 -13.56 40.48 13.67
CA MET A 39 -12.35 40.23 12.90
C MET A 39 -12.69 39.35 11.70
N THR A 40 -12.48 39.86 10.49
CA THR A 40 -12.49 39.06 9.26
C THR A 40 -11.08 38.54 8.99
N ILE A 41 -10.93 37.23 8.78
CA ILE A 41 -9.65 36.64 8.40
C ILE A 41 -9.36 37.00 6.94
N GLY A 42 -8.21 37.62 6.69
CA GLY A 42 -7.72 37.93 5.34
C GLY A 42 -7.32 36.66 4.56
N SER A 43 -7.18 36.78 3.24
CA SER A 43 -6.76 35.67 2.38
C SER A 43 -5.32 35.24 2.73
N LYS A 44 -5.12 33.96 3.05
CA LYS A 44 -3.77 33.41 3.27
C LYS A 44 -3.08 33.21 1.92
N MET A 45 -1.88 33.76 1.75
CA MET A 45 -1.03 33.46 0.59
C MET A 45 -0.56 32.00 0.67
N ARG A 46 -0.29 31.37 -0.49
CA ARG A 46 0.15 29.97 -0.57
C ARG A 46 1.44 29.77 0.25
N SER A 47 1.31 29.17 1.43
CA SER A 47 2.42 28.73 2.27
C SER A 47 2.49 27.21 2.30
N GLY A 48 3.68 26.63 2.46
CA GLY A 48 3.84 25.19 2.68
C GLY A 48 3.37 24.70 4.06
N LEU A 49 2.79 25.59 4.88
CA LEU A 49 2.22 25.30 6.20
C LEU A 49 0.74 24.89 6.10
N GLN A 50 0.25 24.13 7.09
CA GLN A 50 -1.11 23.61 7.12
C GLN A 50 -2.18 24.71 7.29
N ASP A 51 -1.78 25.93 7.69
CA ASP A 51 -2.68 27.06 7.96
C ASP A 51 -3.64 27.40 6.82
N GLY A 52 -3.29 27.05 5.57
CA GLY A 52 -4.12 27.30 4.38
C GLY A 52 -5.19 26.25 4.09
N TYR A 53 -5.22 25.13 4.81
CA TYR A 53 -6.17 24.03 4.58
C TYR A 53 -7.31 24.07 5.61
N PHE A 54 -8.46 23.49 5.24
CA PHE A 54 -9.63 23.41 6.13
C PHE A 54 -9.42 22.49 7.33
N ASP A 55 -8.65 21.41 7.14
CA ASP A 55 -8.27 20.49 8.20
C ASP A 55 -7.13 21.10 9.03
N SER A 56 -7.31 21.14 10.36
CA SER A 56 -6.31 21.67 11.30
C SER A 56 -5.00 20.88 11.27
N GLU A 57 -5.08 19.57 11.02
CA GLU A 57 -3.95 18.66 11.00
C GLU A 57 -3.88 17.96 9.64
N PHE A 58 -2.65 17.71 9.18
CA PHE A 58 -2.41 16.96 7.96
C PHE A 58 -2.67 15.47 8.20
N LYS A 59 -3.71 14.91 7.56
CA LYS A 59 -4.00 13.47 7.59
C LYS A 59 -2.99 12.72 6.73
N ARG A 60 -1.99 12.08 7.34
CA ARG A 60 -1.04 11.25 6.59
C ARG A 60 -1.67 9.89 6.26
N ILE A 61 -1.61 9.51 4.99
CA ILE A 61 -2.19 8.26 4.47
C ILE A 61 -1.54 7.02 5.07
N PHE A 62 -0.26 7.11 5.48
CA PHE A 62 0.54 5.98 5.98
C PHE A 62 0.85 6.06 7.48
N GLU A 63 0.13 6.88 8.24
CA GLU A 63 0.28 6.88 9.70
C GLU A 63 -0.26 5.57 10.29
N GLY A 64 0.62 4.81 10.95
CA GLY A 64 0.30 3.48 11.50
C GLY A 64 0.60 2.31 10.56
N ASP A 65 0.83 2.55 9.27
CA ASP A 65 1.22 1.51 8.32
C ASP A 65 2.70 1.18 8.46
N ILE A 66 2.99 -0.10 8.72
CA ILE A 66 4.36 -0.58 8.79
C ILE A 66 4.87 -0.69 7.34
N TYR A 67 5.93 0.05 7.01
CA TYR A 67 6.58 -0.10 5.72
C TYR A 67 7.11 -1.53 5.54
N VAL A 68 6.60 -2.25 4.52
CA VAL A 68 7.05 -3.60 4.18
C VAL A 68 7.90 -3.55 2.91
N ASP A 69 9.21 -3.74 3.07
CA ASP A 69 10.12 -3.93 1.94
C ASP A 69 9.94 -5.34 1.34
N HIS A 70 9.32 -5.42 0.16
CA HIS A 70 9.08 -6.68 -0.55
C HIS A 70 10.37 -7.45 -0.87
N PHE A 71 11.51 -6.77 -1.07
CA PHE A 71 12.78 -7.45 -1.30
C PHE A 71 13.27 -8.18 -0.03
N ARG A 72 13.07 -7.57 1.15
CA ARG A 72 13.34 -8.24 2.43
C ARG A 72 12.42 -9.43 2.65
N VAL A 73 11.13 -9.30 2.33
CA VAL A 73 10.15 -10.40 2.43
C VAL A 73 10.55 -11.56 1.52
N ARG A 74 10.81 -11.30 0.23
CA ARG A 74 11.25 -12.33 -0.73
C ARG A 74 12.57 -12.98 -0.32
N ARG A 75 13.51 -12.21 0.26
CA ARG A 75 14.76 -12.75 0.80
C ARG A 75 14.49 -13.71 1.96
N ARG A 76 13.61 -13.35 2.89
CA ARG A 76 13.24 -14.21 4.03
C ARG A 76 12.60 -15.52 3.55
N GLN A 77 11.67 -15.44 2.61
CA GLN A 77 11.04 -16.60 1.98
C GLN A 77 12.08 -17.51 1.32
N ARG A 78 13.02 -16.97 0.54
CA ARG A 78 14.11 -17.76 -0.06
C ARG A 78 14.95 -18.50 0.98
N MET A 79 15.27 -17.85 2.10
CA MET A 79 16.01 -18.48 3.20
C MET A 79 15.20 -19.59 3.90
N GLU A 80 13.89 -19.39 4.10
CA GLU A 80 13.00 -20.39 4.70
C GLU A 80 12.81 -21.61 3.80
N VAL A 81 12.64 -21.40 2.49
CA VAL A 81 12.60 -22.48 1.51
C VAL A 81 13.94 -23.23 1.48
N ALA A 82 15.07 -22.52 1.50
CA ALA A 82 16.39 -23.14 1.55
C ALA A 82 16.61 -24.00 2.82
N LYS A 83 16.06 -23.60 3.97
CA LYS A 83 16.10 -24.39 5.21
C LYS A 83 15.32 -25.71 5.12
N LYS A 84 14.34 -25.82 4.22
CA LYS A 84 13.58 -27.05 3.99
C LYS A 84 14.36 -28.09 3.16
N ASN A 85 15.46 -27.70 2.53
CA ASN A 85 16.29 -28.62 1.76
C ASN A 85 17.10 -29.50 2.71
N ILE A 86 16.67 -30.77 2.87
CA ILE A 86 17.29 -31.75 3.77
C ILE A 86 18.64 -32.23 3.21
N SER A 87 18.72 -32.43 1.90
CA SER A 87 19.91 -32.91 1.21
C SER A 87 20.73 -31.76 0.62
N GLN A 88 22.03 -31.99 0.45
CA GLN A 88 22.88 -31.09 -0.33
C GLN A 88 22.29 -30.94 -1.75
N ALA A 89 22.30 -29.70 -2.27
CA ALA A 89 21.89 -29.45 -3.64
C ALA A 89 22.71 -30.34 -4.58
N PHE A 90 22.04 -31.08 -5.47
CA PHE A 90 22.72 -31.92 -6.44
C PHE A 90 23.67 -31.07 -7.28
N LEU A 91 24.97 -31.31 -7.13
CA LEU A 91 25.98 -30.73 -7.99
C LEU A 91 26.23 -31.74 -9.11
N PRO A 92 25.94 -31.40 -10.37
CA PRO A 92 26.25 -32.30 -11.45
C PRO A 92 27.77 -32.53 -11.49
N PRO A 93 28.24 -33.78 -11.71
CA PRO A 93 29.66 -34.16 -11.64
C PRO A 93 30.53 -33.46 -12.71
N ALA A 94 29.90 -32.94 -13.75
CA ALA A 94 30.49 -32.02 -14.71
C ALA A 94 29.46 -30.95 -15.06
N PRO A 95 29.85 -29.70 -15.37
CA PRO A 95 28.94 -28.79 -16.04
C PRO A 95 28.44 -29.52 -17.31
N GLY A 96 27.13 -29.64 -17.47
CA GLY A 96 26.58 -30.17 -18.71
C GLY A 96 27.22 -29.41 -19.86
N LYS A 97 27.88 -30.14 -20.77
CA LYS A 97 28.40 -29.55 -22.01
C LYS A 97 27.19 -28.91 -22.68
N LYS A 98 27.07 -27.59 -22.58
CA LYS A 98 26.01 -26.86 -23.28
C LYS A 98 26.16 -27.26 -24.73
N SER A 99 25.09 -27.76 -25.36
CA SER A 99 25.09 -27.93 -26.81
C SER A 99 25.60 -26.63 -27.40
N SER A 100 26.64 -26.72 -28.23
CA SER A 100 27.29 -25.57 -28.86
C SER A 100 26.27 -24.86 -29.75
N VAL A 101 25.45 -24.00 -29.15
CA VAL A 101 24.83 -22.93 -29.90
C VAL A 101 26.00 -22.04 -30.30
N PHE A 102 26.18 -21.91 -31.61
CA PHE A 102 27.29 -21.29 -32.37
C PHE A 102 27.75 -19.88 -31.95
N ILE A 103 27.28 -19.36 -30.81
CA ILE A 103 27.60 -18.04 -30.28
C ILE A 103 28.88 -18.07 -29.40
N SER A 104 29.41 -19.26 -29.07
CA SER A 104 30.47 -19.42 -28.06
C SER A 104 31.91 -19.43 -28.59
N ILE A 105 32.20 -19.13 -29.84
CA ILE A 105 33.60 -19.03 -30.31
C ILE A 105 33.99 -17.56 -30.56
N GLY A 106 33.08 -16.77 -31.15
CA GLY A 106 33.29 -15.34 -31.37
C GLY A 106 33.40 -14.52 -30.08
N LEU A 107 32.55 -14.78 -29.08
CA LEU A 107 32.59 -14.05 -27.80
C LEU A 107 33.80 -14.40 -26.94
N TYR A 108 34.29 -15.64 -26.99
CA TYR A 108 35.45 -16.06 -26.20
C TYR A 108 36.75 -15.50 -26.78
N ALA A 109 36.85 -15.39 -28.11
CA ALA A 109 37.97 -14.70 -28.75
C ALA A 109 37.99 -13.20 -28.44
N ILE A 110 36.83 -12.53 -28.39
CA ILE A 110 36.72 -11.11 -28.01
C ILE A 110 37.05 -10.88 -26.52
N LEU A 111 36.61 -11.78 -25.63
CA LEU A 111 36.91 -11.73 -24.19
C LEU A 111 38.39 -12.00 -23.84
N LEU A 112 39.11 -12.76 -24.68
CA LEU A 112 40.52 -13.08 -24.46
C LEU A 112 41.50 -12.13 -25.16
N LYS A 113 41.06 -11.36 -26.18
CA LYS A 113 41.89 -10.39 -26.91
C LYS A 113 41.72 -8.93 -26.50
N CYS A 114 40.68 -8.61 -25.75
CA CYS A 114 40.54 -7.30 -25.12
C CYS A 114 40.73 -7.46 -23.61
N PRO A 115 41.90 -7.18 -23.02
CA PRO A 115 41.91 -6.79 -21.62
C PRO A 115 40.90 -5.64 -21.51
N ALA A 116 40.02 -5.71 -20.51
CA ALA A 116 38.99 -4.70 -20.28
C ALA A 116 39.58 -3.32 -20.54
N PHE A 117 38.97 -2.57 -21.47
CA PHE A 117 39.34 -1.21 -21.85
C PHE A 117 39.66 -0.40 -20.59
N GLN A 118 40.94 -0.35 -20.20
CA GLN A 118 41.45 0.70 -19.37
C GLN A 118 41.66 1.87 -20.32
N LEU A 119 40.55 2.48 -20.73
CA LEU A 119 40.59 3.86 -21.18
C LEU A 119 41.08 4.65 -19.96
N GLY A 120 42.38 4.96 -19.92
CA GLY A 120 43.00 5.88 -18.95
C GLY A 120 42.52 7.32 -19.11
N VAL A 121 41.29 7.49 -19.57
CA VAL A 121 40.61 8.76 -19.80
C VAL A 121 39.18 8.58 -19.28
N HIS A 122 39.05 8.38 -17.99
CA HIS A 122 37.79 8.72 -17.33
C HIS A 122 37.65 10.25 -17.47
N PRO A 123 36.50 10.79 -17.91
CA PRO A 123 36.28 12.22 -17.76
C PRO A 123 36.51 12.53 -16.29
N GLN A 124 37.46 13.43 -15.99
CA GLN A 124 37.50 14.03 -14.66
C GLN A 124 36.16 14.71 -14.51
N MET A 125 35.27 14.06 -13.77
CA MET A 125 33.99 14.65 -13.42
C MET A 125 34.37 15.94 -12.70
N ALA A 126 33.81 17.07 -13.15
CA ALA A 126 34.01 18.39 -12.57
C ALA A 126 33.39 18.52 -11.15
N PHE A 127 33.38 17.42 -10.40
CA PHE A 127 32.94 17.31 -9.03
C PHE A 127 34.15 16.90 -8.21
N ASP A 128 34.51 17.75 -7.26
CA ASP A 128 35.57 17.48 -6.30
C ASP A 128 35.39 16.10 -5.67
N CYS A 129 36.50 15.38 -5.47
CA CYS A 129 36.49 14.16 -4.69
C CYS A 129 35.76 14.43 -3.37
N ASN A 130 34.75 13.61 -3.06
CA ASN A 130 33.98 13.77 -1.83
C ASN A 130 34.94 13.92 -0.63
N PRO A 131 34.93 15.06 0.09
CA PRO A 131 35.90 15.37 1.15
C PRO A 131 35.84 14.40 2.34
N TYR A 132 34.82 13.54 2.39
CA TYR A 132 34.66 12.49 3.40
C TYR A 132 35.01 11.08 2.90
N LYS A 133 35.44 10.90 1.64
CA LYS A 133 35.98 9.62 1.18
C LYS A 133 37.42 9.47 1.67
N SER A 134 37.59 8.75 2.78
CA SER A 134 38.92 8.29 3.18
C SER A 134 39.37 7.13 2.28
N ASP A 135 40.51 7.25 1.61
CA ASP A 135 41.15 6.16 0.83
C ASP A 135 41.66 5.00 1.70
N LYS A 136 41.49 5.13 3.01
CA LYS A 136 41.83 4.09 3.97
C LYS A 136 40.82 2.95 3.79
N PRO A 137 41.26 1.73 3.43
CA PRO A 137 40.36 0.59 3.32
C PRO A 137 39.66 0.41 4.68
N LEU A 138 38.33 0.36 4.66
CA LEU A 138 37.55 0.15 5.88
C LEU A 138 38.08 -1.11 6.57
N ARG A 139 38.34 -1.02 7.88
CA ARG A 139 38.74 -2.18 8.67
C ARG A 139 37.67 -3.26 8.47
N ARG A 140 38.06 -4.43 7.96
CA ARG A 140 37.16 -5.59 7.86
C ARG A 140 36.56 -5.84 9.24
N LEU A 141 35.27 -5.57 9.40
CA LEU A 141 34.53 -5.94 10.59
C LEU A 141 34.54 -7.47 10.65
N LYS A 142 35.35 -8.04 11.55
CA LYS A 142 35.26 -9.46 11.88
C LYS A 142 33.92 -9.68 12.58
N LEU A 143 32.86 -9.86 11.82
CA LEU A 143 31.65 -10.51 12.30
C LEU A 143 32.13 -11.83 12.89
N LYS A 144 32.07 -12.00 14.21
CA LYS A 144 32.25 -13.30 14.85
C LYS A 144 31.08 -14.18 14.42
N CYS A 145 31.16 -14.71 13.22
CA CYS A 145 30.30 -15.79 12.77
C CYS A 145 30.69 -16.96 13.67
N LYS A 146 29.84 -17.29 14.66
CA LYS A 146 30.02 -18.52 15.44
C LYS A 146 30.09 -19.64 14.42
N GLU A 147 31.25 -20.28 14.32
CA GLU A 147 31.43 -21.45 13.46
C GLU A 147 30.51 -22.55 13.99
N VAL A 148 29.32 -22.66 13.41
CA VAL A 148 28.43 -23.79 13.66
C VAL A 148 29.12 -24.99 13.05
N LYS A 149 29.82 -25.77 13.88
CA LYS A 149 30.39 -27.06 13.47
C LYS A 149 29.25 -27.89 12.87
N LYS A 150 29.26 -28.05 11.55
CA LYS A 150 28.26 -28.86 10.84
C LYS A 150 28.46 -30.29 11.32
N LYS A 151 27.45 -30.89 11.96
CA LYS A 151 27.45 -32.32 12.25
C LYS A 151 27.53 -33.06 10.93
N VAL A 152 28.60 -33.82 10.73
CA VAL A 152 28.76 -34.69 9.56
C VAL A 152 27.69 -35.76 9.67
N VAL A 153 26.61 -35.62 8.89
CA VAL A 153 25.57 -36.65 8.81
C VAL A 153 26.15 -37.77 7.94
N VAL A 154 26.39 -38.92 8.55
CA VAL A 154 26.81 -40.12 7.83
C VAL A 154 25.68 -40.49 6.86
N PRO A 155 25.94 -40.70 5.56
CA PRO A 155 24.89 -41.02 4.61
C PRO A 155 24.13 -42.29 5.02
N PHE A 156 22.81 -42.22 4.98
CA PHE A 156 21.92 -43.32 5.34
C PHE A 156 22.14 -44.51 4.41
N LYS A 157 22.52 -45.66 4.97
CA LYS A 157 22.62 -46.94 4.27
C LYS A 157 21.41 -47.80 4.69
N PRO A 158 20.40 -48.00 3.81
CA PRO A 158 19.24 -48.82 4.16
C PRO A 158 19.69 -50.24 4.50
N SER A 159 19.08 -50.83 5.53
CA SER A 159 19.43 -52.16 6.05
C SER A 159 19.11 -53.30 5.09
N SER A 160 18.27 -53.06 4.07
CA SER A 160 17.79 -54.07 3.15
C SER A 160 17.95 -53.66 1.67
N PRO A 161 18.20 -54.62 0.76
CA PRO A 161 18.27 -54.36 -0.68
C PRO A 161 16.95 -53.80 -1.22
N ALA A 162 17.03 -52.99 -2.28
CA ALA A 162 15.86 -52.36 -2.89
C ALA A 162 14.84 -53.41 -3.36
N LYS A 163 13.54 -53.13 -3.12
CA LYS A 163 12.44 -53.99 -3.58
C LYS A 163 12.51 -54.11 -5.11
N LYS A 164 12.41 -55.35 -5.62
CA LYS A 164 12.34 -55.60 -7.07
C LYS A 164 11.12 -54.86 -7.64
N SER A 165 11.21 -54.32 -8.86
CA SER A 165 10.16 -53.56 -9.55
C SER A 165 8.89 -54.36 -9.91
N GLY A 166 8.72 -55.57 -9.37
CA GLY A 166 7.59 -56.47 -9.63
C GLY A 166 6.39 -56.23 -8.71
N GLY A 167 5.88 -55.01 -8.65
CA GLY A 167 4.58 -54.73 -8.05
C GLY A 167 3.45 -54.97 -9.04
N MET A 168 2.40 -55.71 -8.67
CA MET A 168 1.16 -55.80 -9.44
C MET A 168 0.63 -54.40 -9.75
N LYS A 169 0.59 -54.04 -11.04
CA LYS A 169 0.04 -52.77 -11.56
C LYS A 169 -1.50 -52.79 -11.62
N CYS A 170 -2.16 -53.52 -10.73
CA CYS A 170 -3.61 -53.74 -10.77
C CYS A 170 -4.45 -52.60 -10.16
N GLY A 171 -3.89 -51.40 -10.02
CA GLY A 171 -4.58 -50.28 -9.42
C GLY A 171 -4.06 -48.98 -9.98
N ASN A 172 -4.73 -48.46 -11.01
CA ASN A 172 -5.16 -47.07 -11.18
C ASN A 172 -5.46 -46.84 -12.67
N PHE A 173 -6.71 -46.50 -12.97
CA PHE A 173 -7.37 -46.43 -14.29
C PHE A 173 -7.98 -47.76 -14.76
N ASP A 174 -9.31 -47.82 -14.71
CA ASP A 174 -10.07 -48.84 -15.43
C ASP A 174 -9.66 -48.82 -16.91
N VAL A 175 -9.55 -50.00 -17.53
CA VAL A 175 -9.28 -50.11 -18.96
C VAL A 175 -10.37 -49.34 -19.70
N PHE A 176 -9.96 -48.42 -20.58
CA PHE A 176 -10.87 -47.60 -21.37
C PHE A 176 -11.94 -48.49 -22.03
N PRO A 177 -13.24 -48.15 -21.96
CA PRO A 177 -14.29 -49.02 -22.47
C PRO A 177 -14.08 -49.28 -23.95
N HIS A 178 -14.29 -50.53 -24.36
CA HIS A 178 -14.22 -50.92 -25.77
C HIS A 178 -15.32 -50.16 -26.52
N TYR A 179 -14.97 -49.45 -27.60
CA TYR A 179 -15.95 -48.75 -28.42
C TYR A 179 -16.96 -49.77 -28.97
N THR A 180 -18.23 -49.68 -28.56
CA THR A 180 -19.34 -50.37 -29.22
C THR A 180 -20.00 -49.40 -30.18
N ALA A 181 -20.44 -49.91 -31.34
CA ALA A 181 -21.12 -49.13 -32.38
C ALA A 181 -22.62 -48.94 -32.07
N ASP A 182 -22.98 -48.95 -30.79
CA ASP A 182 -24.36 -48.82 -30.36
C ASP A 182 -24.80 -47.35 -30.53
N PRO A 183 -26.05 -47.09 -30.97
CA PRO A 183 -26.60 -45.74 -31.01
C PRO A 183 -26.51 -45.11 -29.63
N TYR A 184 -26.01 -43.87 -29.57
CA TYR A 184 -25.78 -43.15 -28.32
C TYR A 184 -27.12 -42.84 -27.64
N GLU A 185 -27.60 -43.71 -26.74
CA GLU A 185 -28.73 -43.37 -25.90
C GLU A 185 -28.30 -42.31 -24.88
N ALA A 186 -29.06 -41.22 -24.80
CA ALA A 186 -28.81 -40.14 -23.85
C ALA A 186 -28.86 -40.70 -22.42
N LYS A 187 -27.75 -40.57 -21.68
CA LYS A 187 -27.67 -41.00 -20.29
C LYS A 187 -28.80 -40.35 -19.49
N VAL A 188 -29.70 -41.16 -18.92
CA VAL A 188 -30.66 -40.70 -17.91
C VAL A 188 -29.86 -40.12 -16.74
N VAL A 189 -29.89 -38.80 -16.60
CA VAL A 189 -29.28 -38.11 -15.46
C VAL A 189 -30.04 -38.55 -14.23
N LYS A 190 -29.41 -39.40 -13.40
CA LYS A 190 -29.91 -39.65 -12.05
C LYS A 190 -29.92 -38.31 -11.33
N SER A 191 -31.09 -37.85 -10.91
CA SER A 191 -31.27 -36.61 -10.17
C SER A 191 -30.49 -36.69 -8.86
N VAL A 192 -29.30 -36.09 -8.83
CA VAL A 192 -28.55 -35.87 -7.60
C VAL A 192 -29.34 -34.87 -6.78
N GLY A 193 -29.76 -35.27 -5.59
CA GLY A 193 -30.65 -34.48 -4.72
C GLY A 193 -30.16 -33.05 -4.56
N VAL A 194 -30.98 -32.10 -5.00
CA VAL A 194 -30.78 -30.67 -4.75
C VAL A 194 -31.02 -30.46 -3.26
N THR A 195 -29.94 -30.32 -2.49
CA THR A 195 -30.06 -29.73 -1.16
C THR A 195 -30.31 -28.23 -1.35
N PRO A 196 -31.26 -27.61 -0.60
CA PRO A 196 -31.44 -26.18 -0.67
C PRO A 196 -30.11 -25.50 -0.28
N ASN A 197 -29.80 -24.37 -0.92
CA ASN A 197 -28.64 -23.53 -0.63
C ASN A 197 -28.66 -23.05 0.83
N VAL A 198 -28.26 -23.91 1.77
CA VAL A 198 -28.08 -23.58 3.17
C VAL A 198 -26.65 -23.12 3.31
N PHE A 199 -26.49 -21.82 3.56
CA PHE A 199 -25.21 -21.21 3.84
C PHE A 199 -24.59 -21.84 5.10
N LEU A 200 -23.49 -22.56 4.92
CA LEU A 200 -22.69 -23.12 6.01
C LEU A 200 -21.51 -22.17 6.27
N PRO A 201 -21.54 -21.35 7.34
CA PRO A 201 -20.39 -20.52 7.68
C PRO A 201 -19.17 -21.40 8.00
N THR A 202 -17.99 -20.99 7.55
CA THR A 202 -16.73 -21.65 7.88
C THR A 202 -16.56 -21.67 9.40
N SER A 203 -16.59 -22.84 10.03
CA SER A 203 -16.42 -23.03 11.48
C SER A 203 -15.00 -22.73 11.99
N ALA A 204 -14.10 -22.28 11.11
CA ALA A 204 -12.74 -21.94 11.45
C ALA A 204 -12.72 -20.60 12.18
N GLN A 205 -12.32 -20.63 13.44
CA GLN A 205 -11.98 -19.41 14.19
C GLN A 205 -10.83 -18.71 13.46
N ASN A 206 -11.02 -17.43 13.13
CA ASN A 206 -9.95 -16.61 12.57
C ASN A 206 -8.74 -16.67 13.50
N SER A 207 -7.55 -16.87 12.93
CA SER A 207 -6.31 -17.08 13.70
C SER A 207 -5.89 -15.90 14.57
N ARG A 208 -6.59 -14.76 14.47
CA ARG A 208 -6.40 -13.55 15.28
C ARG A 208 -7.75 -12.85 15.48
N PRO A 209 -8.02 -12.28 16.68
CA PRO A 209 -9.18 -11.42 16.86
C PRO A 209 -9.01 -10.16 16.01
N VAL A 210 -9.92 -9.95 15.05
CA VAL A 210 -10.01 -8.71 14.26
C VAL A 210 -11.12 -7.87 14.89
N VAL A 211 -10.77 -6.71 15.41
CA VAL A 211 -11.74 -5.75 15.96
C VAL A 211 -12.42 -5.05 14.78
N SER A 212 -13.76 -5.01 14.77
CA SER A 212 -14.50 -4.36 13.68
C SER A 212 -14.26 -2.85 13.69
N LEU A 213 -14.23 -2.23 12.50
CA LEU A 213 -13.99 -0.78 12.32
C LEU A 213 -14.92 0.10 13.17
N VAL A 214 -16.14 -0.37 13.45
CA VAL A 214 -17.12 0.31 14.31
C VAL A 214 -16.60 0.44 15.75
N HIS A 215 -15.96 -0.60 16.29
CA HIS A 215 -15.39 -0.57 17.64
C HIS A 215 -14.13 0.29 17.76
N LEU A 216 -13.47 0.60 16.64
CA LEU A 216 -12.26 1.42 16.61
C LEU A 216 -12.57 2.91 16.90
N ASN A 217 -13.78 3.36 16.57
CA ASN A 217 -14.21 4.76 16.73
C ASN A 217 -14.93 5.06 18.05
N VAL A 218 -15.21 4.03 18.86
CA VAL A 218 -15.96 4.16 20.13
C VAL A 218 -15.02 4.37 21.32
N LYS A 219 -13.75 3.95 21.22
CA LYS A 219 -12.73 4.22 22.24
C LYS A 219 -11.93 5.44 21.81
N ARG A 220 -12.39 6.62 22.21
CA ARG A 220 -11.65 7.88 22.10
C ARG A 220 -11.25 8.36 23.49
#